data_AF-A0A180FHF6-F1
#
_entry.id   AF-A0A180FHF6-F1
#
_cell.length_a   1.000
_cell.length_b   1.000
_cell.length_c   1.000
_cell.angle_alpha   90.00
_cell.angle_beta   90.00
_cell.angle_gamma   90.00
#
_symmetry.space_group_name_H-M   'P 1'
#
loop_
_entity.id
_entity.type
_entity.pdbx_description
1 polymer ?
#
loop_
_entity_poly.entity_id
_entity_poly.type
_entity_poly.pdbx_seq_one_letter_code
_entity_poly.pdbx_strand_id
1 'polypeptide(L)' 'MLTDDKITEIFFPADNFCKEYQSRVKEYFLREDYTGKKYRNRPNGLSESEIITVLILFHYKRIQVFETLPPVPCL' A
#
# COMPACT_ATOMS: atom_id res chain seq x y z
N MET A 1 -19.53 4.45 -2.50
CA MET A 1 -18.67 5.41 -1.77
C MET A 1 -17.69 4.63 -0.91
N LEU A 2 -16.48 5.15 -0.72
CA LEU A 2 -15.55 4.57 0.26
C LEU A 2 -16.01 5.05 1.64
N THR A 3 -16.33 4.13 2.55
CA THR A 3 -16.77 4.41 3.91
C THR A 3 -15.63 4.16 4.89
N ASP A 4 -15.65 4.86 6.03
CA ASP A 4 -14.61 4.74 7.06
C ASP A 4 -14.47 3.30 7.59
N ASP A 5 -15.59 2.58 7.69
CA ASP A 5 -15.60 1.17 8.08
C ASP A 5 -14.76 0.30 7.12
N LYS A 6 -14.95 0.47 5.81
CA LYS A 6 -14.19 -0.27 4.79
C LYS A 6 -12.72 0.10 4.77
N ILE A 7 -12.40 1.36 5.06
CA ILE A 7 -11.01 1.81 5.20
C ILE A 7 -10.39 1.13 6.43
N THR A 8 -11.12 1.07 7.55
CA THR A 8 -10.65 0.46 8.80
C THR A 8 -10.44 -1.04 8.66
N GLU A 9 -11.36 -1.75 7.98
CA GLU A 9 -11.24 -3.18 7.68
C GLU A 9 -9.98 -3.52 6.87
N ILE A 10 -9.52 -2.61 6.00
CA ILE A 10 -8.30 -2.80 5.19
C ILE A 10 -7.06 -2.31 5.96
N PHE A 11 -7.15 -1.17 6.63
CA PHE A 11 -6.04 -0.56 7.32
C PHE A 11 -5.58 -1.39 8.51
N PHE A 12 -6.51 -1.92 9.32
CA PHE A 12 -6.17 -2.72 10.50
C PHE A 12 -5.24 -3.92 10.19
N PRO A 13 -5.56 -4.81 9.24
CA PRO A 13 -4.67 -5.91 8.88
C PRO A 13 -3.38 -5.42 8.21
N ALA A 14 -3.41 -4.36 7.40
CA ALA A 14 -2.22 -3.77 6.79
C ALA A 14 -1.25 -3.22 7.85
N ASP A 15 -1.77 -2.55 8.88
CA ASP A 15 -1.00 -2.01 9.99
C ASP A 15 -0.39 -3.12 10.85
N ASN A 16 -1.16 -4.17 11.15
CA ASN A 16 -0.63 -5.32 11.87
C ASN A 16 0.48 -6.04 11.07
N PHE A 17 0.27 -6.21 9.76
CA PHE A 17 1.30 -6.76 8.86
C PHE A 17 2.58 -5.90 8.87
N CYS A 18 2.47 -4.58 8.70
CA CYS A 18 3.64 -3.68 8.71
C CYS A 18 4.43 -3.77 10.01
N LYS A 19 3.74 -3.83 11.17
CA LYS A 19 4.39 -3.98 12.48
C LYS A 19 5.18 -5.27 12.58
N GLU A 20 4.58 -6.39 12.18
CA GLU A 20 5.26 -7.69 12.19
C GLU A 20 6.39 -7.75 11.16
N TYR A 21 6.17 -7.21 9.97
CA TYR A 21 7.16 -7.15 8.90
C TYR A 21 8.39 -6.36 9.33
N GLN A 22 8.22 -5.15 9.84
CA GLN A 22 9.33 -4.32 10.33
C GLN A 22 10.09 -4.99 11.48
N SER A 23 9.41 -5.78 12.32
CA SER A 23 10.07 -6.53 13.38
C SER A 23 10.95 -7.66 12.83
N ARG A 24 10.50 -8.37 11.79
CA ARG A 24 11.23 -9.52 11.24
C ARG A 24 12.31 -9.11 10.26
N VAL A 25 12.04 -8.11 9.43
CA VAL A 25 12.88 -7.78 8.28
C VAL A 25 14.17 -7.03 8.67
N LYS A 26 14.22 -6.41 9.85
CA LYS A 26 15.46 -5.84 10.41
C LYS A 26 16.59 -6.87 10.55
N GLU A 27 16.27 -8.15 10.71
CA GLU A 27 17.25 -9.23 10.84
C GLU A 27 17.83 -9.69 9.50
N TYR A 28 17.12 -9.42 8.40
CA TYR A 28 17.47 -9.89 7.06
C TYR A 28 17.90 -8.77 6.11
N PHE A 29 17.66 -7.50 6.44
CA PHE A 29 18.22 -6.39 5.69
C PHE A 29 19.74 -6.42 5.81
N LEU A 30 20.40 -6.62 4.67
CA LEU A 30 21.81 -6.23 4.53
C LEU A 30 21.90 -4.78 4.98
N ARG A 31 22.76 -4.51 5.97
CA ARG A 31 23.09 -3.12 6.32
C ARG A 31 23.45 -2.45 5.02
N GLU A 32 22.80 -1.33 4.69
CA GLU A 32 23.08 -0.61 3.44
C GLU A 32 24.59 -0.51 3.29
N ASP A 33 25.15 -1.35 2.42
CA ASP A 33 26.56 -1.31 2.12
C ASP A 33 26.81 0.10 1.63
N TYR A 34 27.80 0.75 2.21
CA TYR A 34 28.16 2.15 2.00
C TYR A 34 28.49 2.39 0.53
N THR A 35 27.48 2.44 -0.35
CA THR A 35 27.65 2.58 -1.80
C THR A 35 28.11 3.98 -2.19
N GLY A 36 28.43 4.85 -1.21
CA GLY A 36 28.81 6.25 -1.42
C GLY A 36 27.69 7.11 -2.03
N LYS A 37 26.55 6.52 -2.40
CA LYS A 37 25.41 7.20 -3.00
C LYS A 37 24.64 7.94 -1.92
N LYS A 38 24.65 9.28 -2.00
CA LYS A 38 23.78 10.11 -1.16
C LYS A 38 22.35 9.98 -1.66
N TYR A 39 21.52 9.27 -0.90
CA TYR A 39 20.08 9.27 -1.10
C TYR A 39 19.47 10.57 -0.53
N ARG A 40 18.44 11.07 -1.20
CA ARG A 40 17.68 12.23 -0.73
C ARG A 40 16.77 11.75 0.41
N ASN A 41 17.22 11.91 1.65
CA ASN A 41 16.45 11.54 2.85
C ASN A 41 15.32 12.55 3.12
N ARG A 42 14.30 12.55 2.25
CA ARG A 42 13.10 13.35 2.46
C ARG A 42 12.10 12.51 3.25
N PRO A 43 11.68 12.94 4.46
CA PRO A 43 10.66 12.21 5.19
C PRO A 43 9.37 12.18 4.36
N ASN A 44 8.79 10.99 4.21
CA ASN A 44 7.44 10.83 3.70
C ASN A 44 6.44 11.18 4.82
N GLY A 45 5.28 11.69 4.45
CA GLY A 45 4.22 12.04 5.41
C GLY A 45 3.26 10.90 5.74
N LEU A 46 3.41 9.75 5.07
CA LEU A 46 2.53 8.60 5.18
C LEU A 46 3.31 7.41 5.73
N SER A 47 2.70 6.65 6.64
CA SER A 47 3.21 5.38 7.13
C SER A 47 3.17 4.32 6.03
N GLU A 48 3.96 3.25 6.18
CA GLU A 48 3.91 2.10 5.27
C GLU A 48 2.51 1.47 5.22
N SER A 49 1.81 1.40 6.36
CA SER A 49 0.46 0.85 6.45
C SER A 49 -0.56 1.72 5.70
N GLU A 50 -0.42 3.04 5.74
CA GLU A 50 -1.24 3.96 4.95
C GLU A 50 -0.97 3.79 3.45
N ILE A 51 0.30 3.64 3.03
CA ILE A 51 0.66 3.43 1.63
C ILE A 51 0.06 2.12 1.10
N ILE A 52 0.20 1.02 1.84
CA ILE A 52 -0.38 -0.28 1.47
C ILE A 52 -1.91 -0.17 1.36
N THR A 53 -2.55 0.51 2.31
CA THR A 53 -4.00 0.73 2.30
C THR A 53 -4.45 1.50 1.06
N VAL A 54 -3.75 2.58 0.70
CA VAL A 54 -4.02 3.34 -0.53
C VAL A 54 -3.88 2.48 -1.78
N LEU A 55 -2.85 1.62 -1.85
CA LEU A 55 -2.64 0.70 -2.97
C LEU A 55 -3.78 -0.31 -3.10
N ILE A 56 -4.17 -0.97 -2.00
CA ILE A 56 -5.28 -1.92 -1.98
C ILE A 56 -6.58 -1.25 -2.46
N LEU A 57 -6.88 -0.06 -1.93
CA LEU A 57 -8.06 0.71 -2.31
C LEU A 57 -8.05 1.11 -3.79
N PHE A 58 -6.88 1.48 -4.34
CA PHE A 58 -6.72 1.78 -5.76
C PHE A 58 -7.05 0.57 -6.62
N HIS A 59 -6.52 -0.61 -6.27
CA HIS A 59 -6.82 -1.86 -6.97
C HIS A 59 -8.30 -2.25 -6.86
N TYR A 60 -8.90 -2.10 -5.68
CA TYR A 60 -10.31 -2.44 -5.44
C TYR A 60 -11.25 -1.55 -6.27
N LYS A 61 -10.99 -0.24 -6.33
CA LYS A 61 -11.75 0.68 -7.18
C LYS A 61 -11.61 0.36 -8.67
N ARG A 62 -10.40 -0.01 -9.13
CA ARG A 62 -10.16 -0.35 -10.54
C ARG A 62 -10.93 -1.59 -10.97
N ILE A 63 -11.04 -2.59 -10.10
CA ILE A 63 -11.82 -3.81 -10.35
C ILE A 63 -13.31 -3.48 -10.46
N GLN A 64 -13.85 -2.69 -9.52
CA GLN A 64 -15.26 -2.28 -9.55
C GLN A 64 -15.62 -1.48 -10.81
N VAL A 65 -14.75 -0.55 -11.24
CA VAL A 65 -14.96 0.21 -12.48
C VAL A 65 -15.07 -0.71 -13.69
N PHE A 66 -14.30 -1.80 -13.73
CA PHE A 66 -14.33 -2.75 -14.84
C PHE A 66 -15.65 -3.54 -14.89
N GLU A 67 -16.21 -3.91 -13.74
CA GLU A 67 -17.48 -4.66 -13.65
C GLU A 67 -18.72 -3.78 -13.91
N THR A 68 -18.63 -2.48 -13.65
CA THR A 68 -19.77 -1.55 -13.79
C THR A 68 -19.93 -0.92 -15.17
N LEU A 69 -19.00 -1.16 -16.10
CA LEU A 69 -19.13 -0.65 -17.47
C LEU A 69 -20.14 -1.52 -18.24
N PRO A 70 -21.13 -0.91 -18.93
CA PRO A 70 -21.96 -1.69 -19.86
C PRO A 70 -21.04 -2.33 -20.91
N PRO A 71 -21.37 -3.53 -21.42
CA PRO A 71 -20.62 -4.13 -22.51
C PRO A 71 -20.56 -3.10 -23.64
N VAL A 72 -19.36 -2.70 -24.02
CA VAL A 72 -19.17 -1.80 -25.17
C VAL A 72 -19.79 -2.52 -26.36
N PRO A 73 -20.81 -1.94 -27.04
CA PRO A 73 -21.30 -2.55 -28.26
C PRO A 73 -20.12 -2.56 -29.23
N CYS A 74 -19.68 -3.75 -29.63
CA CYS A 74 -18.75 -3.89 -30.73
C CYS A 74 -19.44 -3.27 -31.96
N LEU A 75 -18.91 -2.13 -32.42
CA LEU A 75 -19.16 -1.62 -33.77
C LEU A 75 -18.40 -2.48 -34.78
#